data_AF-L7M981-F1
#
_entry.id   AF-L7M981-F1
#
_cell.length_a   1.000
_cell.length_b   1.000
_cell.length_c   1.000
_cell.angle_alpha   90.00
_cell.angle_beta   90.00
_cell.angle_gamma   90.00
#
_symmetry.space_group_name_H-M   'P 1'
#
loop_
_entity.id
_entity.type
_entity.pdbx_description
1 polymer ?
#
loop_
_entity_poly.entity_id
_entity_poly.type
_entity_poly.pdbx_seq_one_letter_code
_entity_poly.pdbx_strand_id
1 'polypeptide(L)'
;MRRATLVVAILLVAFVASTLGKHHKDDLLAYPKQGKCKAAFVRHYCMESGCKQFTGCYRGGFRSRKECTKTCPNFRKKRPRWPHNERERSTGLQE
;
A
#
# COMPACT_ATOMS: atom_id res chain seq x y z
N MET A 1 23.42 -37.95 9.47
CA MET A 1 22.96 -37.12 10.62
C MET A 1 23.12 -35.61 10.41
N ARG A 2 24.22 -35.09 9.84
CA ARG A 2 24.42 -33.62 9.58
C ARG A 2 23.41 -32.97 8.61
N ARG A 3 22.84 -33.72 7.67
CA ARG A 3 21.85 -33.20 6.71
C ARG A 3 20.49 -32.97 7.34
N ALA A 4 20.07 -33.85 8.25
CA ALA A 4 18.78 -33.74 8.94
C ALA A 4 18.76 -32.52 9.89
N THR A 5 19.86 -32.25 10.59
CA THR A 5 19.99 -31.08 11.48
C THR A 5 19.93 -29.76 10.71
N LEU A 6 20.51 -29.71 9.50
CA LEU A 6 20.41 -28.52 8.65
C LEU A 6 18.98 -28.29 8.14
N VAL A 7 18.28 -29.35 7.75
CA VAL A 7 16.87 -29.25 7.32
C VAL A 7 15.99 -28.74 8.45
N VAL A 8 16.15 -29.30 9.65
CA VAL A 8 15.39 -28.86 10.84
C VAL A 8 15.70 -27.40 11.17
N ALA A 9 16.96 -26.97 11.13
CA ALA A 9 17.34 -25.59 11.37
C ALA A 9 16.70 -24.62 10.35
N ILE A 10 16.71 -24.96 9.06
CA ILE A 10 16.09 -24.15 8.00
C ILE A 10 14.57 -24.03 8.22
N LEU A 11 13.90 -25.13 8.56
CA LEU A 11 12.47 -25.13 8.84
C LEU A 11 12.11 -24.26 10.05
N LEU A 12 12.90 -24.31 11.10
CA LEU A 12 12.70 -23.46 12.29
C LEU A 12 12.87 -21.98 11.96
N VAL A 13 13.90 -21.61 11.20
CA VAL A 13 14.12 -20.23 10.76
C VAL A 13 12.97 -19.73 9.88
N ALA A 14 12.49 -20.55 8.95
CA ALA A 14 11.35 -20.22 8.10
C ALA A 14 10.05 -20.06 8.89
N PHE A 15 9.82 -20.92 9.90
CA PHE A 15 8.66 -20.85 10.78
C PHE A 15 8.68 -19.56 11.63
N VAL A 16 9.83 -19.23 12.24
CA VAL A 16 10.00 -17.98 13.01
C VAL A 16 9.87 -16.74 12.12
N ALA A 17 10.39 -16.77 10.88
CA ALA A 17 10.18 -15.67 9.94
C ALA A 17 8.70 -15.49 9.56
N SER A 18 7.94 -16.58 9.54
CA SER A 18 6.50 -16.56 9.22
C SER A 18 5.65 -15.97 10.35
N THR A 19 6.07 -16.08 11.61
CA THR A 19 5.36 -15.46 12.75
C THR A 19 5.61 -13.95 12.86
N LEU A 20 6.63 -13.40 12.20
CA LEU A 20 6.98 -11.98 12.30
C LEU A 20 6.39 -11.05 11.22
N GLY A 21 5.75 -11.56 10.17
CA GLY A 21 5.63 -10.74 8.95
C GLY A 21 4.32 -10.83 8.20
N LYS A 22 3.27 -10.14 8.68
CA LYS A 22 2.24 -9.47 7.85
C LYS A 22 1.16 -8.80 8.72
N HIS A 23 1.45 -7.62 9.26
CA HIS A 23 0.44 -6.74 9.87
C HIS A 23 0.46 -5.33 9.27
N HIS A 24 0.67 -5.22 7.95
CA HIS A 24 0.92 -3.90 7.34
C HIS A 24 -0.18 -3.38 6.39
N LYS A 25 -1.24 -4.16 6.15
CA LYS A 25 -2.32 -3.75 5.22
C LYS A 25 -3.67 -3.52 5.90
N ASP A 26 -3.98 -4.20 6.99
CA ASP A 26 -5.29 -4.07 7.66
C ASP A 26 -5.43 -2.75 8.43
N ASP A 27 -4.34 -2.19 8.94
CA ASP A 27 -4.35 -0.86 9.58
C ASP A 27 -4.60 0.30 8.60
N LEU A 28 -4.41 0.07 7.30
CA LEU A 28 -4.59 1.11 6.28
C LEU A 28 -6.07 1.32 5.91
N LEU A 29 -6.95 0.39 6.28
CA LEU A 29 -8.39 0.44 6.02
C LEU A 29 -9.22 0.65 7.29
N ALA A 30 -8.59 0.57 8.45
CA ALA A 30 -9.26 0.76 9.74
C ALA A 30 -9.69 2.22 9.94
N TYR A 31 -10.87 2.42 10.54
CA TYR A 31 -11.38 3.75 10.85
C TYR A 31 -10.45 4.47 11.85
N PRO A 32 -10.07 5.74 11.62
CA PRO A 32 -9.09 6.41 12.45
C PRO A 32 -9.64 6.62 13.87
N LYS A 33 -8.85 6.25 14.88
CA LYS A 33 -9.19 6.42 16.29
C LYS A 33 -8.87 7.84 16.75
N GLN A 34 -9.86 8.54 17.27
CA GLN A 34 -9.67 9.86 17.85
C GLN A 34 -8.90 9.77 19.17
N GLY A 35 -7.86 10.57 19.30
CA GLY A 35 -7.07 10.72 20.51
C GLY A 35 -7.72 11.65 21.53
N LYS A 36 -7.11 11.73 22.71
CA LYS A 36 -7.64 12.49 23.86
C LYS A 36 -7.50 14.02 23.73
N CYS A 37 -6.86 14.53 22.68
CA CYS A 37 -6.64 15.97 22.55
C CYS A 37 -7.89 16.68 21.98
N LYS A 38 -8.10 17.93 22.39
CA LYS A 38 -9.26 18.74 21.98
C LYS A 38 -9.02 19.53 20.68
N ALA A 39 -7.83 19.41 20.09
CA ALA A 39 -7.49 20.12 18.86
C ALA A 39 -8.18 19.51 17.64
N ALA A 40 -8.60 20.36 16.71
CA ALA A 40 -9.26 19.97 15.47
C ALA A 40 -8.30 20.14 14.29
N PHE A 41 -7.64 19.05 13.89
CA PHE A 41 -6.79 19.04 12.71
C PHE A 41 -7.49 18.34 11.55
N VAL A 42 -7.41 18.94 10.37
CA VAL A 42 -7.85 18.30 9.12
C VAL A 42 -6.81 17.28 8.69
N ARG A 43 -7.21 16.01 8.60
CA ARG A 43 -6.38 14.89 8.15
C ARG A 43 -7.14 14.02 7.16
N HIS A 44 -6.41 13.40 6.24
CA HIS A 44 -6.95 12.53 5.21
C HIS A 44 -6.51 11.09 5.46
N TYR A 45 -7.44 10.14 5.44
CA TYR A 45 -7.19 8.73 5.68
C TYR A 45 -7.61 7.89 4.48
N CYS A 46 -6.88 6.80 4.25
CA CYS A 46 -7.25 5.80 3.27
C CYS A 46 -8.38 4.94 3.84
N MET A 47 -9.47 4.78 3.11
CA MET A 47 -10.61 3.93 3.46
C MET A 47 -11.01 3.12 2.24
N GLU A 48 -11.82 2.07 2.39
CA GLU A 48 -12.32 1.24 1.28
C GLU A 48 -12.97 2.05 0.15
N SER A 49 -13.69 3.12 0.49
CA SER A 49 -14.33 4.01 -0.48
C SER A 49 -13.39 5.09 -1.04
N GLY A 50 -12.09 5.03 -0.74
CA GLY A 50 -11.07 6.01 -1.09
C GLY A 50 -10.68 6.97 0.04
N CYS A 51 -10.05 8.09 -0.30
CA CYS A 51 -9.58 9.07 0.67
C CYS A 51 -10.71 9.90 1.29
N LYS A 52 -10.92 9.76 2.61
CA LYS A 52 -11.87 10.57 3.38
C LYS A 52 -11.15 11.58 4.28
N GLN A 53 -11.79 12.73 4.48
CA GLN A 53 -11.32 13.79 5.35
C GLN A 53 -11.93 13.63 6.74
N PHE A 54 -11.10 13.79 7.77
CA PHE A 54 -11.48 13.76 9.17
C PHE A 54 -10.97 15.02 9.85
N THR A 55 -11.82 15.64 10.67
CA THR A 55 -11.47 16.81 11.46
C THR A 55 -11.47 16.43 12.92
N GLY A 56 -10.32 16.52 13.58
CA GLY A 56 -10.19 16.17 14.98
C GLY A 56 -8.76 15.82 15.38
N CYS A 57 -8.62 15.31 16.60
CA CYS A 57 -7.34 14.86 17.12
C CYS A 57 -7.06 13.42 16.73
N TYR A 58 -6.77 13.15 15.47
CA TYR A 58 -6.44 11.79 15.02
C TYR A 58 -4.92 11.60 14.93
N ARG A 59 -4.43 10.40 15.26
CA ARG A 59 -3.02 10.03 15.07
C ARG A 59 -2.80 9.50 13.66
N GLY A 60 -1.82 10.06 12.96
CA GLY A 60 -1.45 9.67 11.60
C GLY A 60 -2.20 10.48 10.53
N GLY A 61 -2.43 9.83 9.38
CA GLY A 61 -3.12 10.42 8.23
C GLY A 61 -2.30 11.48 7.49
N PHE A 62 -2.72 11.74 6.26
CA PHE A 62 -2.08 12.68 5.35
C PHE A 62 -2.57 14.10 5.58
N ARG A 63 -1.72 15.09 5.31
CA ARG A 63 -2.10 16.51 5.41
C ARG A 63 -2.97 16.94 4.24
N SER A 64 -2.78 16.31 3.08
CA SER A 64 -3.49 16.64 1.85
C SER A 64 -4.21 15.45 1.24
N ARG A 65 -5.35 15.72 0.61
CA ARG A 65 -6.07 14.74 -0.22
C ARG A 65 -5.21 14.19 -1.36
N LYS A 66 -4.35 15.02 -1.96
CA LYS A 66 -3.46 14.61 -3.06
C LYS A 66 -2.47 13.56 -2.59
N GLU A 67 -1.88 13.79 -1.42
CA GLU A 67 -0.92 12.89 -0.78
C GLU A 67 -1.58 11.56 -0.40
N CYS A 68 -2.79 11.61 0.19
CA CYS A 68 -3.58 10.43 0.47
C CYS A 68 -3.86 9.60 -0.80
N THR A 69 -4.26 10.26 -1.89
CA THR A 69 -4.64 9.57 -3.13
C THR A 69 -3.44 8.90 -3.82
N LYS A 70 -2.24 9.50 -3.70
CA LYS A 70 -0.99 8.95 -4.24
C LYS A 70 -0.52 7.70 -3.48
N THR A 71 -0.70 7.69 -2.16
CA THR A 71 -0.19 6.64 -1.27
C THR A 71 -1.22 5.53 -1.02
N CYS A 72 -2.52 5.84 -1.09
CA CYS A 72 -3.57 4.84 -0.99
C CYS A 72 -3.37 3.75 -2.05
N PRO A 73 -3.38 2.46 -1.68
CA PRO A 73 -3.44 1.39 -2.66
C PRO A 73 -4.67 1.61 -3.53
N ASN A 74 -4.44 1.77 -4.83
CA ASN A 74 -5.46 2.15 -5.80
C ASN A 74 -6.70 1.24 -5.71
N PHE A 75 -7.80 1.72 -5.09
CA PHE A 75 -9.14 1.15 -5.32
C PHE A 75 -9.59 1.31 -6.77
N ARG A 76 -8.90 2.19 -7.52
CA ARG A 76 -9.01 2.21 -8.97
C ARG A 76 -8.17 1.08 -9.54
N LYS A 77 -8.84 -0.05 -9.72
CA LYS A 77 -8.68 -1.06 -10.78
C LYS A 77 -7.27 -1.09 -11.39
N LYS A 78 -6.61 -2.26 -11.35
CA LYS A 78 -5.64 -2.63 -12.39
C LYS A 78 -6.25 -2.23 -13.75
N ARG A 79 -5.92 -1.06 -14.30
CA ARG A 79 -6.15 -0.82 -15.72
C ARG A 79 -5.24 -1.85 -16.38
N PRO A 80 -5.78 -2.77 -17.20
CA PRO A 80 -4.89 -3.58 -18.01
C PRO A 80 -3.99 -2.58 -18.76
N ARG A 81 -2.67 -2.73 -18.59
CA ARG A 81 -1.72 -2.05 -19.49
C ARG A 81 -2.02 -2.63 -20.85
N TRP A 82 -2.75 -1.88 -21.69
CA TRP A 82 -2.74 -2.17 -23.10
C TRP A 82 -1.30 -1.98 -23.58
N PRO A 83 -0.70 -2.97 -24.24
CA PRO A 83 0.64 -2.81 -24.79
C PRO A 83 0.60 -1.64 -25.77
N HIS A 84 1.42 -0.61 -25.52
CA HIS A 84 1.63 0.44 -26.50
C HIS A 84 2.24 -0.23 -27.74
N ASN A 85 1.53 -0.16 -28.86
CA ASN A 85 1.99 -0.69 -30.13
C ASN A 85 3.14 0.19 -30.61
N GLU A 86 4.39 -0.26 -30.47
CA GLU A 86 5.62 0.37 -31.00
C GLU A 86 5.71 0.22 -32.54
N ARG A 87 4.62 0.50 -33.26
CA ARG A 87 4.58 0.34 -34.71
C ARG A 87 3.88 1.49 -35.40
N GLU A 88 4.46 2.69 -35.27
CA GLU A 88 4.11 3.82 -36.13
C GLU A 88 5.23 4.88 -36.13
N ARG A 89 6.46 4.47 -36.43
CA ARG A 89 7.53 5.42 -36.83
C ARG A 89 8.58 4.75 -37.71
N SER A 90 8.16 4.10 -38.78
CA SER A 90 9.08 3.57 -39.80
C SER A 90 8.43 3.48 -41.18
N THR A 91 7.81 4.55 -41.67
CA THR A 91 7.49 4.69 -43.10
C THR A 91 7.19 6.15 -43.47
N GLY A 92 7.95 6.68 -44.43
CA GLY A 92 7.82 8.02 -45.06
C GLY A 92 9.01 8.90 -44.69
N LEU A 93 10.00 9.19 -45.55
CA LEU A 93 10.01 9.35 -47.00
C LEU A 93 11.38 8.89 -47.54
N GLN A 94 11.38 7.98 -48.51
CA GLN A 94 12.35 8.01 -49.62
C GLN A 94 11.64 8.82 -50.71
N GLU A 95 12.26 9.91 -51.14
CA GLU A 95 12.38 10.38 -52.54
C GLU A 95 13.29 11.63 -52.55
#